data_AF-A0A374PA89-F1
#
_entry.id   AF-A0A374PA89-F1
#
_cell.length_a   1.000
_cell.length_b   1.000
_cell.length_c   1.000
_cell.angle_alpha   90.00
_cell.angle_beta   90.00
_cell.angle_gamma   90.00
#
_symmetry.space_group_name_H-M   'P 1'
#
loop_
_entity.id
_entity.type
_entity.pdbx_description
1 polymer ?
#
loop_
_entity_poly.entity_id
_entity_poly.type
_entity_poly.pdbx_seq_one_letter_code
_entity_poly.pdbx_strand_id
1 'polypeptide(L)' 'MNRLYQMSRKEYQGLLQTASEQVPFGIYAIEKKEYAELRCDKCTSVTQLKNLTRQFKSQGFKVHSNGR' A
#
# COMPACT_ATOMS: atom_id res chain seq x y z
N MET A 1 7.43 -17.89 -3.96
CA MET A 1 6.06 -18.42 -4.19
C MET A 1 5.16 -17.22 -4.47
N ASN A 2 5.09 -16.75 -5.72
CA ASN A 2 4.31 -15.55 -6.06
C ASN A 2 2.89 -15.99 -6.45
N ARG A 3 1.95 -15.88 -5.52
CA ARG A 3 0.54 -16.11 -5.80
C ARG A 3 -0.06 -14.81 -6.36
N LEU A 4 -0.14 -14.74 -7.69
CA LEU A 4 -0.90 -13.71 -8.38
C LEU A 4 -2.39 -14.06 -8.22
N TYR A 5 -3.06 -13.32 -7.35
CA TYR A 5 -4.50 -13.45 -7.16
C TYR A 5 -5.21 -12.50 -8.13
N GLN A 6 -6.05 -13.05 -9.00
CA GLN A 6 -7.02 -12.26 -9.73
C GLN A 6 -8.25 -12.07 -8.83
N MET A 7 -8.60 -10.81 -8.57
CA MET A 7 -9.75 -10.46 -7.74
C MET A 7 -10.60 -9.41 -8.46
N SER A 8 -11.89 -9.42 -8.15
CA SER A 8 -12.80 -8.37 -8.59
C SER A 8 -12.45 -7.05 -7.89
N ARG A 9 -12.70 -5.91 -8.57
CA ARG A 9 -12.45 -4.57 -7.99
C ARG A 9 -13.10 -4.35 -6.60
N LYS A 10 -14.26 -4.97 -6.37
CA LYS A 10 -14.98 -4.92 -5.08
C LYS A 10 -14.20 -5.63 -3.96
N GLU A 11 -13.68 -6.82 -4.22
CA GLU A 11 -12.91 -7.58 -3.23
C GLU A 11 -11.59 -6.88 -2.91
N TYR A 12 -10.95 -6.32 -3.94
CA TYR A 12 -9.76 -5.51 -3.76
C TYR A 12 -10.01 -4.27 -2.88
N GLN A 13 -11.14 -3.58 -3.07
CA GLN A 13 -11.51 -2.45 -2.22
C GLN A 13 -11.74 -2.87 -0.77
N GLY A 14 -12.38 -4.02 -0.53
CA GLY A 14 -12.53 -4.57 0.82
C GLY A 14 -11.17 -4.87 1.47
N LEU A 15 -10.25 -5.50 0.74
CA LEU A 15 -8.90 -5.79 1.23
C LEU A 15 -8.09 -4.52 1.49
N LEU A 16 -8.22 -3.49 0.65
CA LEU A 16 -7.59 -2.19 0.90
C LEU A 16 -8.08 -1.57 2.21
N GLN A 17 -9.37 -1.67 2.49
CA GLN A 17 -9.94 -1.16 3.73
C GLN A 17 -9.39 -1.92 4.94
N THR A 18 -9.38 -3.25 4.89
CA THR A 18 -8.79 -4.08 5.95
C THR A 18 -7.31 -3.78 6.13
N ALA A 19 -6.53 -3.64 5.06
CA ALA A 19 -5.11 -3.30 5.13
C ALA A 19 -4.88 -1.92 5.78
N SER A 20 -5.73 -0.94 5.45
CA SER A 20 -5.74 0.38 6.07
C SER A 20 -6.00 0.31 7.57
N GLU A 21 -6.97 -0.50 8.01
CA GLU A 21 -7.28 -0.69 9.44
C GLU A 21 -6.10 -1.34 10.20
N GLN A 22 -5.38 -2.28 9.58
CA GLN A 22 -4.23 -2.96 10.19
C GLN A 22 -2.98 -2.09 10.30
N VAL A 23 -2.86 -1.05 9.45
CA VAL A 23 -1.73 -0.12 9.42
C VAL A 23 -2.23 1.28 9.81
N PRO A 24 -2.29 1.58 11.12
CA PRO A 24 -2.76 2.89 11.58
C PRO A 24 -1.83 4.03 11.15
N PHE A 25 -0.52 3.75 10.99
CA PHE A 25 0.46 4.73 10.54
C PHE A 25 1.53 4.04 9.68
N GLY A 26 1.55 4.31 8.37
CA GLY A 26 2.40 3.58 7.43
C GLY A 26 1.81 3.41 6.04
N ILE A 27 2.43 2.56 5.23
CA ILE A 27 2.00 2.20 3.86
C ILE A 27 1.31 0.85 3.91
N TYR A 28 0.07 0.80 3.41
CA TYR A 28 -0.74 -0.43 3.44
C TYR A 28 -0.95 -1.05 2.04
N ALA A 29 -0.73 -0.30 0.97
CA ALA A 29 -0.77 -0.84 -0.38
C ALA A 29 0.03 0.01 -1.36
N ILE A 30 0.53 -0.65 -2.41
CA ILE A 30 1.11 0.00 -3.58
C ILE A 30 0.49 -0.56 -4.86
N GLU A 31 0.14 0.31 -5.80
CA GLU A 31 -0.46 -0.06 -7.07
C GLU A 31 0.45 0.36 -8.21
N LYS A 32 0.58 -0.49 -9.23
CA LYS A 32 1.28 -0.14 -10.47
C LYS A 32 0.60 -0.78 -11.65
N LYS A 33 -0.06 0.08 -12.44
CA LYS A 33 -0.75 -0.24 -13.70
C LYS A 33 -1.67 -1.45 -13.60
N GLU A 34 -1.11 -2.65 -13.70
CA GLU A 34 -1.81 -3.93 -13.83
C GLU A 34 -1.78 -4.78 -12.56
N TYR A 35 -1.05 -4.39 -11.52
CA TYR A 35 -1.00 -5.13 -10.26
C TYR A 35 -1.02 -4.22 -9.03
N ALA A 36 -1.54 -4.78 -7.95
CA ALA A 36 -1.52 -4.18 -6.63
C ALA A 36 -0.82 -5.12 -5.66
N GLU A 37 0.07 -4.56 -4.83
CA GLU A 37 0.69 -5.27 -3.72
C GLU A 37 0.15 -4.68 -2.42
N LEU A 38 -0.53 -5.52 -1.64
CA LEU A 38 -0.88 -5.21 -0.27
C LEU A 38 0.37 -5.34 0.59
N ARG A 39 0.65 -4.32 1.40
CA ARG A 39 1.84 -4.25 2.25
C ARG A 39 1.42 -3.90 3.68
N CYS A 40 2.25 -4.21 4.66
CA CYS A 40 2.02 -3.87 6.06
C CYS A 40 3.21 -3.08 6.62
N ASP A 41 3.67 -2.08 5.88
CA ASP A 41 4.84 -1.27 6.26
C ASP A 41 4.44 -0.22 7.29
N LYS A 42 4.51 -0.61 8.57
CA LYS A 42 4.28 0.29 9.70
C LYS A 42 5.45 1.25 9.81
N CYS A 43 5.16 2.54 9.78
CA CYS A 43 6.16 3.59 9.98
C CYS A 43 6.11 4.03 11.45
N THR A 44 7.23 4.50 11.99
CA THR A 44 7.27 5.09 13.34
C THR A 44 7.34 6.62 13.29
N SER A 45 7.57 7.21 12.11
CA SER A 45 7.75 8.65 11.95
C SER A 45 7.26 9.16 10.59
N VAL A 46 6.77 10.40 10.56
CA VAL A 46 6.30 11.07 9.33
C VAL A 46 7.43 11.17 8.29
N THR A 47 8.66 11.41 8.72
CA THR A 47 9.83 11.48 7.82
C THR A 47 10.10 10.15 7.12
N GLN A 48 9.95 9.03 7.84
CA GLN A 48 10.09 7.69 7.28
C GLN A 48 8.98 7.42 6.26
N LEU A 49 7.73 7.78 6.59
CA LEU A 49 6.59 7.65 5.69
C LEU A 49 6.78 8.47 4.40
N LYS A 50 7.25 9.71 4.51
CA LYS A 50 7.53 10.58 3.34
C LYS A 50 8.64 10.00 2.47
N ASN A 51 9.71 9.49 3.07
CA ASN A 51 10.83 8.89 2.34
C ASN A 51 10.39 7.65 1.55
N LEU A 52 9.68 6.72 2.21
CA LEU A 52 9.15 5.52 1.55
C LEU A 52 8.15 5.87 0.45
N THR A 53 7.21 6.79 0.74
CA THR A 53 6.25 7.26 -0.26
C THR A 53 6.95 7.83 -1.49
N ARG A 54 8.02 8.62 -1.29
CA ARG A 54 8.81 9.19 -2.39
C ARG A 54 9.56 8.11 -3.17
N GLN A 55 10.15 7.13 -2.49
CA GLN A 55 10.83 6.01 -3.15
C GLN A 55 9.87 5.21 -4.04
N PHE A 56 8.72 4.81 -3.53
CA PHE A 56 7.73 4.06 -4.32
C PHE A 56 7.14 4.90 -5.46
N LYS A 57 6.85 6.19 -5.23
CA LYS A 57 6.43 7.10 -6.31
C LYS A 57 7.50 7.26 -7.39
N SER A 58 8.78 7.35 -7.01
CA SER A 58 9.89 7.42 -7.95
C SER A 58 10.00 6.17 -8.83
N GLN A 59 9.57 5.00 -8.32
CA GLN A 59 9.52 3.76 -9.07
C GLN A 59 8.23 3.60 -9.92
N GLY A 60 7.36 4.63 -9.91
CA GLY A 60 6.12 4.68 -10.67
C GLY A 60 4.94 3.98 -10.00
N PHE A 61 5.01 3.71 -8.69
CA PHE A 61 3.89 3.15 -7.94
C PHE A 61 2.99 4.24 -7.36
N LYS A 62 1.69 3.98 -7.35
CA LYS A 62 0.71 4.73 -6.59
C LYS A 62 0.67 4.17 -5.18
N VAL A 63 0.97 5.01 -4.19
CA VAL A 63 1.15 4.61 -2.79
C VAL A 63 -0.10 4.95 -2.00
N HIS A 64 -0.58 3.99 -1.24
CA HIS A 64 -1.67 4.15 -0.27
C HIS A 64 -1.10 4.07 1.15
N SER A 65 -1.31 5.13 1.93
CA SER A 65 -0.69 5.30 3.23
C SER A 65 -1.58 6.04 4.22
N ASN A 66 -1.46 5.69 5.49
CA ASN A 66 -2.12 6.32 6.62
C ASN A 66 -1.13 7.13 7.46
N GLY A 67 -1.61 8.23 8.05
CA GLY A 67 -0.80 9.13 8.89
C GLY A 67 -0.12 10.28 8.13
N ARG A 68 -0.78 10.79 7.08
CA ARG A 68 -0.28 11.86 6.22
C ARG A 68 -0.40 13.24 6.84
#